data_AF-A0A835WVP6-F1
#
_entry.id   AF-A0A835WVP6-F1
#
_cell.length_a   1.000
_cell.length_b   1.000
_cell.length_c   1.000
_cell.angle_alpha   90.00
_cell.angle_beta   90.00
_cell.angle_gamma   90.00
#
_symmetry.space_group_name_H-M   'P 1'
#
loop_
_entity.id
_entity.type
_entity.pdbx_description
1 polymer ?
#
loop_
_entity_poly.entity_id
_entity_poly.type
_entity_poly.pdbx_seq_one_letter_code
_entity_poly.pdbx_strand_id
1 'polypeptide(L)'
;MRRFLQARHLSPIYGSQTPIAPETEDMMVIDEVPDIFQAGHVHVVGFDMYRGVLILNSGAWQHQTPFQAGVGITPTTGIAVIVNLKTFKVYTKDFGSED
;
A
#
# COMPACT_ATOMS: atom_id res chain seq x y z
N MET A 1 1.95 -2.13 -6.70
CA MET A 1 2.63 -2.80 -5.57
C MET A 1 3.47 -4.00 -6.01
N ARG A 2 2.94 -4.98 -6.76
CA ARG A 2 3.72 -6.16 -7.26
C ARG A 2 5.10 -5.84 -7.86
N ARG A 3 5.22 -4.72 -8.58
CA ARG A 3 6.49 -4.28 -9.18
C ARG A 3 7.60 -4.01 -8.15
N PHE A 4 7.27 -3.53 -6.95
CA PHE A 4 8.26 -3.31 -5.87
C PHE A 4 8.86 -4.63 -5.40
N LEU A 5 8.05 -5.69 -5.27
CA LEU A 5 8.53 -7.03 -4.95
C LEU A 5 9.36 -7.66 -6.08
N GLN A 6 9.02 -7.38 -7.34
CA GLN A 6 9.82 -7.82 -8.49
C GLN A 6 11.18 -7.11 -8.56
N ALA A 7 11.21 -5.82 -8.27
CA ALA A 7 12.42 -5.01 -8.23
C ALA A 7 13.23 -5.20 -6.94
N ARG A 8 12.62 -5.77 -5.88
CA ARG A 8 13.20 -5.90 -4.53
C ARG A 8 13.60 -4.55 -3.93
N HIS A 9 12.79 -3.52 -4.17
CA HIS A 9 13.07 -2.17 -3.69
C HIS A 9 11.76 -1.37 -3.54
N LEU A 10 11.63 -0.62 -2.44
CA LEU A 10 10.46 0.19 -2.11
C LEU A 10 10.30 1.44 -2.98
N SER A 11 11.37 2.00 -3.54
CA SER A 11 11.33 3.17 -4.42
C SER A 11 12.57 3.24 -5.34
N PRO A 12 12.67 2.36 -6.36
CA PRO A 12 13.88 2.24 -7.19
C PRO A 12 14.09 3.38 -8.19
N ILE A 13 13.16 4.33 -8.33
CA ILE A 13 13.23 5.40 -9.33
C ILE A 13 13.84 6.65 -8.70
N TYR A 14 15.05 7.01 -9.11
CA TYR A 14 15.72 8.25 -8.69
C TYR A 14 15.24 9.46 -9.53
N GLY A 15 15.16 10.64 -8.90
CA GLY A 15 14.86 11.91 -9.58
C GLY A 15 13.39 12.13 -9.98
N SER A 16 12.47 11.31 -9.45
CA SER A 16 11.02 11.47 -9.67
C SER A 16 10.34 12.16 -8.48
N GLN A 17 9.03 11.97 -8.31
CA GLN A 17 8.22 12.61 -7.26
C GLN A 17 8.51 12.08 -5.85
N THR A 18 9.11 10.89 -5.73
CA THR A 18 9.53 10.33 -4.43
C THR A 18 10.96 10.77 -4.12
N PRO A 19 11.19 11.64 -3.12
CA PRO A 19 12.53 12.02 -2.73
C PRO A 19 13.24 10.82 -2.06
N ILE A 20 14.52 10.63 -2.40
CA ILE A 20 15.39 9.62 -1.80
C ILE A 20 16.53 10.36 -1.09
N ALA A 21 16.71 10.08 0.20
CA ALA A 21 17.79 10.68 0.98
C ALA A 21 19.15 10.14 0.52
N PRO A 22 20.20 10.98 0.44
CA PRO A 22 21.55 10.57 0.04
C PRO A 22 22.28 9.90 1.21
N GLU A 23 21.79 8.73 1.61
CA GLU A 23 22.40 7.93 2.68
C GLU A 23 23.58 7.09 2.14
N THR A 24 24.49 6.68 3.03
CA THR A 24 25.60 5.80 2.67
C THR A 24 25.18 4.36 2.38
N GLU A 25 23.99 3.97 2.86
CA GLU A 25 23.40 2.65 2.70
C GLU A 25 21.93 2.79 2.25
N ASP A 26 21.49 1.95 1.33
CA ASP A 26 20.13 1.96 0.82
C ASP A 26 19.21 1.05 1.67
N MET A 27 18.56 1.66 2.66
CA MET A 27 17.59 0.98 3.53
C MET A 27 16.24 0.68 2.85
N MET A 28 16.07 1.05 1.58
CA MET A 28 14.82 0.83 0.83
C MET A 28 14.87 -0.43 -0.03
N VAL A 29 15.97 -1.18 0.00
CA VAL A 29 16.10 -2.53 -0.56
C VAL A 29 15.29 -3.52 0.27
N ILE A 30 14.63 -4.45 -0.41
CA ILE A 30 13.89 -5.56 0.22
C ILE A 30 14.82 -6.77 0.23
N ASP A 31 15.62 -6.94 1.29
CA ASP A 31 16.63 -8.00 1.38
C ASP A 31 16.02 -9.38 1.62
N GLU A 32 15.05 -9.49 2.51
CA GLU A 32 14.32 -10.73 2.80
C GLU A 32 12.97 -10.75 2.07
N VAL A 33 12.54 -11.93 1.62
CA VAL A 33 11.19 -12.08 1.03
C VAL A 33 10.18 -11.94 2.17
N PRO A 34 9.28 -10.94 2.17
CA PRO A 34 8.30 -10.80 3.23
C PRO A 34 7.14 -11.78 3.02
N ASP A 35 6.47 -12.18 4.10
CA ASP A 35 5.18 -12.89 4.01
C ASP A 35 4.04 -11.95 3.62
N ILE A 36 4.09 -10.70 4.11
CA ILE A 36 3.10 -9.65 3.88
C ILE A 36 3.79 -8.35 3.48
N PHE A 37 3.38 -7.78 2.35
CA PHE A 37 3.78 -6.45 1.89
C PHE A 37 2.60 -5.48 2.03
N GLN A 38 2.68 -4.57 3.01
CA GLN A 38 1.68 -3.52 3.21
C GLN A 38 2.12 -2.20 2.59
N ALA A 39 1.19 -1.50 1.95
CA ALA A 39 1.34 -0.11 1.55
C ALA A 39 0.14 0.76 1.98
N GLY A 40 0.24 2.06 1.71
CA GLY A 40 -0.80 3.06 1.92
C GLY A 40 -0.73 4.13 0.84
N HIS A 41 -0.84 5.40 1.26
CA HIS A 41 -0.63 6.62 0.46
C HIS A 41 -1.63 6.89 -0.69
N VAL A 42 -2.00 5.87 -1.48
CA VAL A 42 -2.96 6.00 -2.60
C VAL A 42 -4.41 6.08 -2.10
N HIS A 43 -4.68 5.71 -0.85
CA HIS A 43 -5.98 5.79 -0.18
C HIS A 43 -7.05 4.86 -0.79
N VAL A 44 -6.65 3.81 -1.50
CA VAL A 44 -7.54 2.80 -2.09
C VAL A 44 -7.19 1.42 -1.52
N VAL A 45 -8.17 0.74 -0.95
CA VAL A 45 -8.06 -0.64 -0.46
C VAL A 45 -7.86 -1.56 -1.66
N GLY A 46 -6.88 -2.45 -1.53
CA GLY A 46 -6.65 -3.48 -2.53
C GLY A 46 -5.72 -4.54 -1.97
N PHE A 47 -5.88 -5.77 -2.43
CA PHE A 47 -5.01 -6.87 -2.05
C PHE A 47 -4.78 -7.80 -3.23
N ASP A 48 -3.63 -8.47 -3.23
CA ASP A 48 -3.19 -9.40 -4.26
C ASP A 48 -2.28 -10.45 -3.62
N MET A 49 -2.10 -11.59 -4.29
CA MET A 49 -1.17 -12.64 -3.86
C MET A 49 -0.13 -12.84 -4.95
N TYR A 50 1.14 -12.66 -4.62
CA TYR A 50 2.23 -12.81 -5.57
C TYR A 50 3.31 -13.74 -5.04
N ARG A 51 3.42 -14.94 -5.64
CA ARG A 51 4.43 -15.95 -5.29
C ARG A 51 4.47 -16.27 -3.78
N GLY A 52 3.31 -16.32 -3.14
CA GLY A 52 3.18 -16.59 -1.71
C GLY A 52 3.24 -15.35 -0.80
N VAL A 53 3.56 -14.17 -1.33
CA VAL A 53 3.54 -12.90 -0.59
C VAL A 53 2.15 -12.26 -0.69
N LEU A 54 1.52 -12.03 0.45
CA LEU A 54 0.30 -11.23 0.52
C LEU A 54 0.64 -9.75 0.31
N ILE A 55 0.11 -9.13 -0.72
CA ILE A 55 0.24 -7.69 -0.98
C ILE A 55 -1.06 -7.03 -0.54
N LEU A 56 -1.00 -5.97 0.27
CA LEU A 56 -2.18 -5.21 0.69
C LEU A 56 -1.94 -3.70 0.72
N ASN A 57 -2.96 -2.94 0.34
CA ASN A 57 -3.10 -1.52 0.60
C ASN A 57 -4.31 -1.34 1.52
N SER A 58 -4.12 -0.68 2.66
CA SER A 58 -5.14 -0.55 3.69
C SER A 58 -6.11 0.61 3.46
N GLY A 59 -6.02 1.33 2.33
CA GLY A 59 -6.90 2.46 2.06
C GLY A 59 -6.62 3.66 2.97
N ALA A 60 -7.68 4.36 3.39
CA ALA A 60 -7.56 5.53 4.26
C ALA A 60 -8.80 5.75 5.14
N TRP A 61 -8.64 6.63 6.13
CA TRP A 61 -9.71 7.14 6.99
C TRP A 61 -10.07 8.60 6.66
N GLN A 62 -9.59 9.09 5.52
CA GLN A 62 -9.82 10.46 5.04
C GLN A 62 -10.82 10.43 3.89
N HIS A 63 -11.83 11.31 3.93
CA HIS A 63 -12.72 11.55 2.79
C HIS A 63 -11.97 12.19 1.61
N GLN A 64 -12.56 12.13 0.43
CA GLN A 64 -11.97 12.73 -0.78
C GLN A 64 -11.70 14.23 -0.57
N THR A 65 -10.44 14.62 -0.76
CA THR A 65 -10.02 16.02 -0.72
C THR A 65 -10.18 16.67 -2.09
N PRO A 66 -10.28 18.02 -2.18
CA PRO A 66 -10.29 18.72 -3.47
C PRO A 66 -9.06 18.42 -4.33
N PHE A 67 -7.90 18.22 -3.72
CA PHE A 67 -6.69 17.81 -4.44
C PHE A 67 -6.85 16.42 -5.05
N GLN A 68 -7.32 15.43 -4.28
CA GLN A 68 -7.57 14.08 -4.78
C GLN A 68 -8.59 14.08 -5.92
N ALA A 69 -9.68 14.85 -5.79
CA ALA A 69 -10.65 15.04 -6.87
C ALA A 69 -9.99 15.66 -8.11
N GLY A 70 -9.14 16.68 -7.92
CA GLY A 70 -8.41 17.36 -8.99
C GLY A 70 -7.42 16.46 -9.75
N VAL A 71 -6.91 15.40 -9.14
CA VAL A 71 -6.04 14.41 -9.79
C VAL A 71 -6.73 13.08 -10.08
N GLY A 72 -8.06 13.02 -9.96
CA GLY A 72 -8.89 11.85 -10.31
C GLY A 72 -8.82 10.66 -9.33
N ILE A 73 -8.37 10.87 -8.08
CA ILE A 73 -8.33 9.84 -7.05
C ILE A 73 -9.67 9.81 -6.31
N THR A 74 -10.33 8.64 -6.29
CA THR A 74 -11.48 8.35 -5.43
C THR A 74 -11.06 7.39 -4.32
N PRO A 75 -10.92 7.84 -3.07
CA PRO A 75 -10.46 6.99 -1.98
C PRO A 75 -11.53 6.00 -1.52
N THR A 76 -11.11 4.88 -0.97
CA THR A 76 -11.97 3.97 -0.20
C THR A 76 -11.83 4.32 1.28
N THR A 77 -12.71 5.18 1.76
CA THR A 77 -12.65 5.72 3.12
C THR A 77 -13.37 4.80 4.12
N GLY A 78 -12.83 4.66 5.34
CA GLY A 78 -13.56 4.02 6.44
C GLY A 78 -13.52 2.49 6.44
N ILE A 79 -12.66 1.87 5.64
CA ILE A 79 -12.54 0.41 5.59
C ILE A 79 -11.32 -0.04 6.40
N ALA A 80 -11.54 -0.89 7.41
CA ALA A 80 -10.48 -1.59 8.11
C ALA A 80 -10.17 -2.93 7.43
N VAL A 81 -8.88 -3.19 7.16
CA VAL A 81 -8.40 -4.47 6.62
C VAL A 81 -7.88 -5.35 7.76
N ILE A 82 -8.38 -6.58 7.84
CA ILE A 82 -8.06 -7.56 8.89
C ILE A 82 -7.45 -8.80 8.23
N VAL A 83 -6.26 -9.19 8.66
CA VAL A 83 -5.55 -10.36 8.09
C VAL A 83 -5.45 -11.47 9.13
N ASN A 84 -5.88 -12.68 8.76
CA ASN A 84 -5.60 -13.87 9.54
C ASN A 84 -4.17 -14.34 9.26
N LEU A 85 -3.25 -14.16 10.21
CA LEU A 85 -1.82 -14.45 10.01
C LEU A 85 -1.50 -15.94 9.80
N LYS A 86 -2.39 -16.87 10.19
CA LYS A 86 -2.19 -18.31 9.95
C LYS A 86 -2.51 -18.73 8.52
N THR A 87 -3.44 -18.03 7.87
CA THR A 87 -4.02 -18.44 6.58
C THR A 87 -3.86 -17.40 5.47
N PHE A 88 -3.39 -16.21 5.82
CA PHE A 88 -3.37 -15.00 4.98
C PHE A 88 -4.72 -14.64 4.35
N LYS A 89 -5.83 -15.13 4.92
CA LYS A 89 -7.16 -14.67 4.54
C LYS A 89 -7.36 -13.23 4.97
N VAL A 90 -7.83 -12.41 4.04
CA VAL A 90 -8.13 -11.00 4.24
C VAL A 90 -9.63 -10.83 4.43
N TYR A 91 -10.01 -10.06 5.46
CA TYR A 91 -11.36 -9.62 5.74
C TYR A 91 -11.39 -8.09 5.73
N THR A 92 -12.53 -7.51 5.38
CA THR A 92 -12.74 -6.07 5.48
C THR A 92 -13.89 -5.78 6.43
N LYS A 93 -13.76 -4.71 7.20
CA LYS A 93 -14.84 -4.16 8.02
C LYS A 93 -15.07 -2.72 7.61
N ASP A 94 -16.28 -2.44 7.13
CA ASP A 94 -16.70 -1.09 6.78
C ASP A 94 -17.18 -0.34 8.02
N PHE A 95 -16.70 0.90 8.15
CA PHE A 95 -17.05 1.88 9.17
C PHE A 95 -17.49 3.22 8.55
N GLY A 96 -17.60 3.31 7.22
CA GLY A 96 -18.25 4.45 6.59
C GLY A 96 -19.69 4.56 7.06
N SER A 97 -20.11 5.74 7.51
CA SER A 97 -21.53 6.04 7.66
C SER A 97 -22.17 6.04 6.27
N GLU A 98 -23.33 5.39 6.13
CA GLU A 98 -24.26 5.74 5.05
C GLU A 98 -24.84 7.11 5.43
N ASP A 99 -24.23 8.19 4.92
CA ASP A 99 -24.86 9.50 4.85
C ASP A 99 -25.29 9.78 3.41
#